data_AF-A0A0L0P608-F1
#
_entry.id   AF-A0A0L0P608-F1
#
_cell.length_a   1.000
_cell.length_b   1.000
_cell.length_c   1.000
_cell.angle_alpha   90.00
_cell.angle_beta   90.00
_cell.angle_gamma   90.00
#
_symmetry.space_group_name_H-M   'P 1'
#
loop_
_entity.id
_entity.type
_entity.pdbx_description
1 polymer ?
#
loop_
_entity_poly.entity_id
_entity_poly.type
_entity_poly.pdbx_seq_one_letter_code
_entity_poly.pdbx_strand_id
1 'polypeptide(L)'
;MNRMFPLFYPPRDKDNLTEIPTPAKTLHQRFLTISESEPFGPVDAGKIFGLEPAQETLNSLSEFKEVSDMPKVKQNEVVVGVQKQGDDTEFRFTKATAGEVGYRYGASRRDKKRDRAVGFDKLGRMVYTV
;
A
#
# COMPACT_ATOMS: atom_id res chain seq x y z
N MET A 1 -16.78 -15.49 -26.30
CA MET A 1 -15.45 -14.99 -25.87
C MET A 1 -14.32 -15.99 -26.09
N ASN A 2 -14.49 -17.30 -25.87
CA ASN A 2 -13.41 -18.30 -26.04
C ASN A 2 -12.81 -18.41 -27.46
N ARG A 3 -13.49 -17.90 -28.49
CA ARG A 3 -12.97 -17.83 -29.87
C ARG A 3 -12.40 -16.45 -30.25
N MET A 4 -12.52 -15.46 -29.37
CA MET A 4 -12.05 -14.09 -29.60
C MET A 4 -10.67 -13.82 -28.98
N PHE A 5 -10.36 -14.47 -27.85
CA PHE A 5 -9.09 -14.31 -27.16
C PHE A 5 -8.22 -15.57 -27.30
N PRO A 6 -6.88 -15.43 -27.30
CA PRO A 6 -5.98 -16.57 -27.28
C PRO A 6 -6.23 -17.40 -26.02
N LEU A 7 -6.15 -18.72 -26.16
CA LEU A 7 -6.25 -19.65 -25.04
C LEU A 7 -4.87 -19.78 -24.39
N PHE A 8 -4.82 -19.60 -23.07
CA PHE A 8 -3.61 -19.80 -22.29
C PHE A 8 -3.15 -21.25 -22.36
N TYR A 9 -1.95 -21.47 -22.88
CA TYR A 9 -1.28 -22.77 -22.89
C TYR A 9 -0.09 -22.74 -21.93
N PRO A 10 -0.16 -23.42 -20.77
CA PRO A 10 0.84 -23.28 -19.70
C PRO A 10 2.30 -23.53 -20.10
N PRO A 11 2.65 -24.38 -21.08
CA PRO A 11 4.05 -24.50 -21.51
C PRO A 11 4.59 -23.31 -22.32
N ARG A 12 3.73 -22.50 -22.94
CA ARG A 12 4.12 -21.42 -23.86
C ARG A 12 3.80 -20.03 -23.32
N ASP A 13 2.67 -19.88 -22.63
CA ASP A 13 2.11 -18.58 -22.29
C ASP A 13 2.30 -18.24 -20.80
N LYS A 14 3.31 -18.80 -20.13
CA LYS A 14 3.52 -18.54 -18.69
C LYS A 14 3.78 -17.06 -18.44
N ASP A 15 3.04 -16.49 -17.51
CA ASP A 15 3.32 -15.16 -16.98
C ASP A 15 4.62 -15.16 -16.16
N ASN A 16 5.27 -14.01 -16.11
CA ASN A 16 6.50 -13.82 -15.36
C ASN A 16 6.20 -13.60 -13.87
N LEU A 17 6.48 -14.62 -13.05
CA LEU A 17 6.26 -14.58 -11.61
C LEU A 17 7.33 -13.78 -10.85
N THR A 18 8.31 -13.21 -11.55
CA THR A 18 9.42 -12.45 -10.96
C THR A 18 9.33 -10.94 -11.12
N GLU A 19 8.20 -10.43 -11.60
CA GLU A 19 7.99 -9.00 -11.80
C GLU A 19 7.76 -8.28 -10.48
N ILE A 20 8.66 -7.35 -10.15
CA ILE A 20 8.51 -6.43 -9.02
C ILE A 20 8.21 -5.01 -9.53
N PRO A 21 7.40 -4.22 -8.82
CA PRO A 21 7.16 -2.83 -9.20
C PRO A 21 8.45 -2.02 -9.05
N THR A 22 8.79 -1.21 -10.07
CA THR A 22 10.00 -0.38 -10.06
C THR A 22 9.81 0.86 -9.18
N PRO A 23 10.52 0.99 -8.04
CA PRO A 23 10.41 2.16 -7.19
C PRO A 23 11.09 3.38 -7.83
N ALA A 24 10.53 4.58 -7.62
CA ALA A 24 11.00 5.82 -8.24
C ALA A 24 12.51 6.08 -8.02
N LYS A 25 13.05 5.67 -6.87
CA LYS A 25 14.48 5.84 -6.55
C LYS A 25 15.42 5.09 -7.51
N THR A 26 14.98 3.96 -8.07
CA THR A 26 15.78 3.10 -8.98
C THR A 26 15.76 3.58 -10.43
N LEU A 27 14.83 4.48 -10.79
CA LEU A 27 14.74 5.03 -12.16
C LEU A 27 15.91 5.97 -12.48
N HIS A 28 16.60 6.46 -11.46
CA HIS A 28 17.73 7.37 -11.62
C HIS A 28 19.05 6.59 -11.70
N GLN A 29 19.81 6.85 -12.75
CA GLN A 29 21.15 6.28 -12.92
C GLN A 29 22.12 6.87 -11.89
N ARG A 30 22.90 6.01 -11.24
CA ARG A 30 23.96 6.39 -10.30
C ARG A 30 25.23 5.66 -10.69
N PHE A 31 26.35 6.36 -10.60
CA PHE A 31 27.68 5.79 -10.78
C PHE A 31 28.47 5.99 -9.51
N LEU A 32 29.19 4.97 -9.08
CA LEU A 32 30.00 4.99 -7.87
C LEU A 32 31.42 4.61 -8.22
N THR A 33 32.37 5.33 -7.64
CA THR A 33 33.78 4.99 -7.68
C THR A 33 34.10 4.13 -6.47
N ILE A 34 34.26 2.83 -6.71
CA ILE A 34 34.66 1.83 -5.71
C ILE A 34 36.13 1.45 -5.93
N SER A 35 36.77 0.84 -4.93
CA SER A 35 38.11 0.28 -5.12
C SER A 35 38.08 -0.83 -6.17
N GLU A 36 39.13 -0.97 -6.97
CA GLU A 36 39.23 -2.00 -8.03
C GLU A 36 39.04 -3.42 -7.49
N SER A 37 39.41 -3.63 -6.22
CA SER A 37 39.30 -4.91 -5.51
C SER A 37 38.00 -5.08 -4.73
N GLU A 38 37.13 -4.07 -4.65
CA GLU A 38 35.92 -4.10 -3.83
C GLU A 38 34.76 -4.76 -4.60
N PRO A 39 34.16 -5.86 -4.07
CA PRO A 39 33.01 -6.49 -4.72
C PRO A 39 31.76 -5.64 -4.53
N PHE A 40 30.95 -5.53 -5.59
CA PHE A 40 29.70 -4.78 -5.56
C PHE A 40 28.52 -5.65 -5.96
N GLY A 41 27.64 -5.96 -4.99
CA GLY A 41 26.49 -6.82 -5.19
C GLY A 41 25.13 -6.09 -5.20
N PRO A 42 24.04 -6.83 -5.51
CA PRO A 42 22.67 -6.29 -5.43
C PRO A 42 22.28 -5.80 -4.03
N VAL A 43 22.81 -6.42 -2.98
CA VAL A 43 22.56 -6.02 -1.59
C VAL A 43 23.18 -4.65 -1.30
N ASP A 44 24.39 -4.40 -1.80
CA ASP A 44 25.08 -3.13 -1.61
C ASP A 44 24.41 -2.02 -2.43
N ALA A 45 23.96 -2.34 -3.66
CA ALA A 45 23.13 -1.45 -4.45
C ALA A 45 21.84 -1.05 -3.71
N GLY A 46 21.14 -2.00 -3.08
CA GLY A 46 19.96 -1.72 -2.24
C GLY A 46 20.25 -0.70 -1.14
N LYS A 47 21.36 -0.87 -0.42
CA LYS A 47 21.81 0.08 0.62
C LYS A 47 22.04 1.50 0.08
N ILE A 48 22.66 1.63 -1.10
CA ILE A 48 22.89 2.94 -1.74
C ILE A 48 21.59 3.63 -2.13
N PHE A 49 20.60 2.87 -2.61
CA PHE A 49 19.28 3.41 -2.90
C PHE A 49 18.43 3.62 -1.64
N GLY A 50 18.85 3.10 -0.49
CA GLY A 50 18.06 3.06 0.73
C GLY A 50 16.76 2.28 0.52
N LEU A 51 16.90 1.11 -0.08
CA LEU A 51 15.84 0.16 -0.43
C LEU A 51 16.25 -1.25 0.00
N GLU A 52 15.26 -2.10 0.20
CA GLU A 52 15.47 -3.55 0.35
C GLU A 52 15.93 -4.17 -0.98
N PRO A 53 16.73 -5.25 -0.94
CA PRO A 53 17.10 -6.01 -2.14
C PRO A 53 15.87 -6.53 -2.91
N ALA A 54 16.01 -6.64 -4.24
CA ALA A 54 14.92 -7.09 -5.11
C ALA A 54 14.34 -8.45 -4.69
N GLN A 55 15.18 -9.38 -4.24
CA GLN A 55 14.73 -10.70 -3.77
C GLN A 55 13.81 -10.60 -2.54
N GLU A 56 14.11 -9.71 -1.58
CA GLU A 56 13.29 -9.54 -0.37
C GLU A 56 11.94 -8.91 -0.71
N THR A 57 11.93 -7.97 -1.68
CA THR A 57 10.67 -7.38 -2.17
C THR A 57 9.81 -8.39 -2.91
N LEU A 58 10.42 -9.26 -3.73
CA LEU A 58 9.72 -10.35 -4.40
C LEU A 58 9.14 -11.33 -3.38
N ASN A 59 9.94 -11.75 -2.40
CA ASN A 59 9.48 -12.64 -1.34
C ASN A 59 8.27 -12.03 -0.63
N SER A 60 8.34 -10.76 -0.24
CA SER A 60 7.22 -10.04 0.40
C SER A 60 5.93 -9.98 -0.44
N LEU A 61 6.05 -9.96 -1.77
CA LEU A 61 4.91 -9.99 -2.69
C LEU A 61 4.36 -11.40 -2.93
N SER A 62 5.24 -12.40 -2.93
CA SER A 62 4.92 -13.81 -3.17
C SER A 62 4.48 -14.58 -1.92
N GLU A 63 4.83 -14.06 -0.74
CA GLU A 63 4.49 -14.66 0.55
C GLU A 63 2.97 -14.69 0.72
N PHE A 64 2.39 -15.87 0.50
CA PHE A 64 1.10 -16.23 1.07
C PHE A 64 1.31 -16.37 2.57
N LYS A 65 1.18 -15.25 3.30
CA LYS A 65 1.27 -15.27 4.77
C LYS A 65 0.16 -16.18 5.29
N GLU A 66 0.55 -17.35 5.82
CA GLU A 66 -0.32 -18.07 6.74
C GLU A 66 -0.71 -17.10 7.86
N VAL A 67 -1.97 -17.16 8.32
CA VAL A 67 -2.57 -16.17 9.22
C VAL A 67 -1.75 -15.95 10.51
N SER A 68 -0.85 -16.88 10.86
CA SER A 68 0.10 -16.81 11.97
C SER A 68 1.28 -15.86 11.80
N ASP A 69 1.77 -15.59 10.58
CA ASP A 69 2.97 -14.78 10.31
C ASP A 69 2.67 -13.37 9.78
N MET A 70 1.40 -12.96 9.86
CA MET A 70 1.03 -11.57 9.63
C MET A 70 1.78 -10.69 10.66
N PRO A 71 2.49 -9.61 10.23
CA PRO A 71 3.09 -8.67 11.16
C PRO A 71 1.97 -8.23 12.11
N LYS A 72 2.22 -8.26 13.43
CA LYS A 72 1.24 -7.86 14.46
C LYS A 72 0.70 -6.48 14.07
N VAL A 73 -0.45 -6.47 13.39
CA VAL A 73 -1.16 -5.23 13.08
C VAL A 73 -1.42 -4.63 14.44
N LYS A 74 -0.89 -3.43 14.70
CA LYS A 74 -1.22 -2.71 15.92
C LYS A 74 -2.73 -2.51 15.91
N GLN A 75 -3.45 -3.36 16.62
CA GLN A 75 -4.88 -3.24 16.76
C GLN A 75 -5.11 -2.01 17.62
N ASN A 76 -5.81 -1.02 17.07
CA ASN A 76 -6.22 0.12 17.86
C ASN A 76 -7.21 -0.35 18.92
N GLU A 77 -7.06 0.16 20.14
CA GLU A 77 -8.07 -0.05 21.18
C GLU A 77 -9.38 0.62 20.75
N VAL A 78 -10.45 -0.17 20.66
CA VAL A 78 -11.79 0.29 20.30
C VAL A 78 -12.74 -0.02 21.45
N VAL A 79 -13.48 0.99 21.87
CA VAL A 79 -14.57 0.87 22.85
C VAL A 79 -15.89 1.05 22.12
N VAL A 80 -16.81 0.10 22.29
CA VAL A 80 -18.17 0.16 21.73
C VAL A 80 -19.13 0.49 22.88
N GLY A 81 -19.98 1.50 22.68
CA GLY A 81 -20.98 1.90 23.66
C GLY A 81 -22.10 0.86 23.80
N VAL A 82 -22.73 0.79 24.97
CA VAL A 82 -23.87 -0.10 25.22
C VAL A 82 -25.10 0.38 24.44
N GLN A 83 -25.63 -0.45 23.54
CA GLN A 83 -26.88 -0.20 22.81
C GLN A 83 -28.08 -0.56 23.68
N LYS A 84 -29.01 0.37 23.89
CA LYS A 84 -30.26 0.12 24.60
C LYS A 84 -31.37 -0.29 23.64
N GLN A 85 -32.43 -0.90 24.19
CA GLN A 85 -33.59 -1.29 23.41
C GLN A 85 -34.28 -0.04 22.83
N GLY A 86 -34.35 0.03 21.50
CA GLY A 86 -34.88 1.17 20.75
C GLY A 86 -33.83 2.04 20.06
N ASP A 87 -32.54 1.79 20.28
CA ASP A 87 -31.46 2.49 19.58
C ASP A 87 -31.21 1.88 18.19
N ASP A 88 -31.16 2.73 17.15
CA ASP A 88 -30.91 2.29 15.76
C ASP A 88 -29.43 2.11 15.41
N THR A 89 -28.52 2.69 16.19
CA THR A 89 -27.09 2.74 15.87
C THR A 89 -26.19 2.60 17.10
N GLU A 90 -25.04 1.94 16.92
CA GLU A 90 -23.99 1.83 17.93
C GLU A 90 -22.93 2.92 17.79
N PHE A 91 -22.42 3.42 18.93
CA PHE A 91 -21.30 4.36 18.94
C PHE A 91 -19.97 3.62 19.13
N ARG A 92 -19.03 3.88 18.20
CA ARG A 92 -17.69 3.30 18.21
C ARG A 92 -16.64 4.38 18.50
N PHE A 93 -15.90 4.21 19.59
CA PHE A 93 -14.81 5.10 19.99
C PHE A 93 -13.47 4.41 19.73
N THR A 94 -12.63 5.00 18.89
CA THR A 94 -11.29 4.48 18.59
C THR A 94 -10.27 5.35 19.30
N LYS A 95 -9.40 4.74 20.12
CA LYS A 95 -8.31 5.45 20.80
C LYS A 95 -7.31 5.96 19.77
N ALA A 96 -6.93 7.22 19.89
CA ALA A 96 -5.96 7.83 19.00
C ALA A 96 -5.19 8.95 19.72
N THR A 97 -3.99 9.25 19.24
CA THR A 97 -3.06 10.20 19.87
C THR A 97 -3.47 11.65 19.60
N ALA A 98 -3.42 12.50 20.63
CA ALA A 98 -3.71 13.93 20.48
C ALA A 98 -2.70 14.58 19.51
N GLY A 99 -3.20 15.36 18.54
CA GLY A 99 -2.40 16.03 17.51
C GLY A 99 -2.42 15.33 16.14
N GLU A 100 -2.75 14.04 16.08
CA GLU A 100 -2.89 13.27 14.83
C GLU A 100 -4.36 13.13 14.38
N VAL A 101 -5.30 13.59 15.21
CA VAL A 101 -6.75 13.39 15.04
C VAL A 101 -7.47 14.72 14.90
N GLY A 102 -8.52 14.73 14.06
CA GLY A 102 -9.37 15.89 13.82
C GLY A 102 -9.08 16.58 12.48
N TYR A 103 -10.00 17.44 12.05
CA TYR A 103 -9.78 18.26 10.86
C TYR A 103 -8.81 19.40 11.18
N ARG A 104 -7.79 19.55 10.33
CA ARG A 104 -6.77 20.59 10.51
C ARG A 104 -7.36 21.99 10.31
N TYR A 105 -7.09 22.88 11.25
CA TYR A 105 -7.41 24.29 11.12
C TYR A 105 -6.59 24.92 9.99
N GLY A 106 -7.20 25.84 9.23
CA GLY A 106 -6.54 26.53 8.12
C GLY A 106 -6.30 25.68 6.86
N ALA A 107 -6.83 24.45 6.79
CA ALA A 107 -6.81 23.67 5.56
C ALA A 107 -7.59 24.39 4.44
N SER A 108 -6.95 24.55 3.28
CA SER A 108 -7.57 25.21 2.13
C SER A 108 -8.71 24.36 1.56
N ARG A 109 -9.91 24.94 1.44
CA ARG A 109 -11.04 24.28 0.77
C ARG A 109 -10.73 24.10 -0.71
N ARG A 110 -10.60 22.85 -1.17
CA ARG A 110 -10.27 22.51 -2.55
C ARG A 110 -11.48 22.35 -3.46
N ASP A 111 -12.69 22.52 -2.95
CA ASP A 111 -13.93 22.26 -3.70
C ASP A 111 -13.91 22.96 -5.06
N LYS A 112 -13.54 24.25 -5.13
CA LYS A 112 -13.56 24.97 -6.40
C LYS A 112 -12.43 24.60 -7.39
N LYS A 113 -11.45 23.79 -6.98
CA LYS A 113 -10.32 23.41 -7.83
C LYS A 113 -10.66 22.20 -8.70
N ARG A 114 -9.96 22.09 -9.84
CA ARG A 114 -10.12 20.96 -10.78
C ARG A 114 -9.68 19.64 -10.18
N ASP A 115 -8.66 19.66 -9.33
CA ASP A 115 -8.11 18.51 -8.60
C ASP A 115 -8.81 18.27 -7.26
N ARG A 116 -10.13 18.48 -7.21
CA ARG A 116 -10.94 18.17 -6.01
C ARG A 116 -10.95 16.66 -5.74
N ALA A 117 -10.90 16.28 -4.47
CA ALA A 117 -10.99 14.88 -4.07
C ALA A 117 -12.44 14.38 -4.22
N VAL A 118 -12.58 13.22 -4.86
CA VAL A 118 -13.87 12.54 -5.05
C VAL A 118 -13.70 11.11 -4.58
N GLY A 119 -14.54 10.71 -3.62
CA GLY A 119 -14.59 9.35 -3.10
C GLY A 119 -15.94 8.70 -3.39
N PHE A 120 -16.09 7.48 -2.90
CA PHE A 120 -17.34 6.73 -2.99
C PHE A 120 -17.73 6.22 -1.60
N ASP A 121 -19.02 6.31 -1.29
CA ASP A 121 -19.59 5.75 -0.06
C ASP A 121 -19.70 4.22 -0.16
N LYS A 122 -20.01 3.55 0.96
CA LYS A 122 -20.24 2.11 1.05
C LYS A 122 -21.29 1.60 0.07
N LEU A 123 -22.25 2.45 -0.31
CA LEU A 123 -23.30 2.15 -1.30
C LEU A 123 -22.88 2.46 -2.76
N GLY A 124 -21.62 2.84 -3.00
CA GLY A 124 -21.11 3.19 -4.33
C GLY A 124 -21.55 4.57 -4.83
N ARG A 125 -22.12 5.41 -3.96
CA ARG A 125 -22.53 6.78 -4.31
C ARG A 125 -21.32 7.71 -4.29
N MET A 126 -21.22 8.60 -5.27
CA MET A 126 -20.15 9.60 -5.33
C MET A 126 -20.30 10.60 -4.17
N VAL A 127 -19.22 10.82 -3.41
CA VAL A 127 -19.17 11.77 -2.28
C VAL A 127 -17.94 12.65 -2.41
N TYR A 128 -18.08 13.94 -2.12
CA TYR A 128 -16.93 14.86 -2.04
C TYR A 128 -16.24 14.69 -0.69
N THR A 129 -14.99 14.24 -0.71
CA THR A 129 -14.16 14.06 0.47
C THR A 129 -13.31 15.31 0.71
N VAL A 130 -13.14 15.69 1.98
CA VAL A 130 -12.31 16.84 2.41
C VAL A 130 -10.86 16.43 2.57
#